data_AF-A0A950VPV8-F1
#
_entry.id   AF-A0A950VPV8-F1
#
_cell.length_a   1.000
_cell.length_b   1.000
_cell.length_c   1.000
_cell.angle_alpha   90.00
_cell.angle_beta   90.00
_cell.angle_gamma   90.00
#
_symmetry.space_group_name_H-M   'P 1'
#
loop_
_entity.id
_entity.type
_entity.pdbx_description
1 polymer ?
#
loop_
_entity_poly.entity_id
_entity_poly.type
_entity_poly.pdbx_seq_one_letter_code
_entity_poly.pdbx_strand_id
1 'polypeptide(L)'
;MKRTVPASAEMREYFGFSDMAHPDDAQAWFQDLWSRYGFDPLAVQYFRGLRLEIGSLDEPLGGGYWFGDRNLVMLRGAQDEAAVHELAHSWWEHRRGGERDALMHVLRDLGANPPRHYPRIGELARVYCEGIKSQPDPNSPTGYWRGMLAEDNDHETFAGFCSGVMADASLMPPELRAYYRGFLKGA
;
A
#
# COMPACT_ATOMS: atom_id res chain seq x y z
N MET A 1 5.21 19.23 -21.36
CA MET A 1 6.42 18.50 -20.94
C MET A 1 6.38 18.43 -19.42
N LYS A 2 6.47 17.24 -18.82
CA LYS A 2 6.46 17.10 -17.36
C LYS A 2 7.74 17.71 -16.80
N ARG A 3 7.63 18.45 -15.71
CA ARG A 3 8.77 19.13 -15.09
C ARG A 3 9.52 18.15 -14.20
N THR A 4 10.83 18.29 -14.12
CA THR A 4 11.67 17.57 -13.18
C THR A 4 12.40 18.55 -12.26
N VAL A 5 12.77 18.06 -11.09
CA VAL A 5 13.60 18.76 -10.10
C VAL A 5 14.69 17.80 -9.61
N PRO A 6 15.78 18.29 -9.01
CA PRO A 6 16.74 17.41 -8.35
C PRO A 6 16.04 16.50 -7.35
N ALA A 7 16.40 15.22 -7.36
CA ALA A 7 15.83 14.22 -6.47
C ALA A 7 16.01 14.58 -4.99
N SER A 8 15.11 14.12 -4.12
CA SER A 8 15.30 14.19 -2.68
C SER A 8 16.46 13.29 -2.21
N ALA A 9 16.85 13.38 -0.94
CA ALA A 9 17.85 12.49 -0.38
C ALA A 9 17.34 11.03 -0.39
N GLU A 10 16.07 10.85 -0.05
CA GLU A 10 15.39 9.56 -0.05
C GLU A 10 15.33 8.95 -1.46
N MET A 11 14.93 9.73 -2.46
CA MET A 11 14.82 9.24 -3.83
C MET A 11 16.19 8.83 -4.40
N ARG A 12 17.26 9.55 -4.03
CA ARG A 12 18.65 9.15 -4.36
C ARG A 12 19.06 7.86 -3.66
N GLU A 13 18.82 7.77 -2.36
CA GLU A 13 19.25 6.65 -1.54
C GLU A 13 18.56 5.34 -1.91
N TYR A 14 17.23 5.37 -2.04
CA TYR A 14 16.42 4.17 -2.19
C TYR A 14 16.18 3.76 -3.65
N PHE A 15 16.17 4.71 -4.59
CA PHE A 15 15.93 4.43 -6.00
C PHE A 15 17.07 4.84 -6.95
N GLY A 16 18.09 5.54 -6.46
CA GLY A 16 19.26 5.92 -7.27
C GLY A 16 18.98 7.03 -8.30
N PHE A 17 17.87 7.77 -8.18
CA PHE A 17 17.54 8.82 -9.14
C PHE A 17 18.30 10.12 -8.86
N SER A 18 18.80 10.78 -9.91
CA SER A 18 19.36 12.14 -9.83
C SER A 18 18.29 13.22 -9.81
N ASP A 19 17.18 12.95 -10.49
CA ASP A 19 16.05 13.85 -10.71
C ASP A 19 14.75 13.12 -10.41
N MET A 20 13.72 13.87 -10.02
CA MET A 20 12.38 13.34 -9.78
C MET A 20 11.32 14.24 -10.41
N ALA A 21 10.08 13.77 -10.47
CA ALA A 21 8.96 14.57 -10.91
C ALA A 21 8.83 15.84 -10.06
N HIS A 22 8.49 16.96 -10.69
CA HIS A 22 8.20 18.19 -9.96
C HIS A 22 7.04 17.97 -8.98
N PRO A 23 7.08 18.50 -7.75
CA PRO A 23 6.06 18.25 -6.71
C PRO A 23 4.63 18.51 -7.18
N ASP A 24 4.38 19.62 -7.88
CA ASP A 24 3.06 19.91 -8.47
C ASP A 24 2.56 18.82 -9.43
N ASP A 25 3.45 18.27 -10.27
CA ASP A 25 3.09 17.27 -11.28
C ASP A 25 2.82 15.92 -10.60
N ALA A 26 3.60 15.57 -9.57
CA ALA A 26 3.33 14.42 -8.72
C ALA A 26 1.99 14.57 -7.97
N GLN A 27 1.74 15.75 -7.40
CA GLN A 27 0.49 16.06 -6.71
C GLN A 27 -0.73 15.96 -7.63
N ALA A 28 -0.62 16.44 -8.88
CA ALA A 28 -1.66 16.32 -9.88
C ALA A 28 -1.92 14.85 -10.26
N TRP A 29 -0.85 14.06 -10.40
CA TRP A 29 -0.97 12.62 -10.67
C TRP A 29 -1.69 11.87 -9.54
N PHE A 30 -1.34 12.15 -8.27
CA PHE A 30 -2.05 11.56 -7.13
C PHE A 30 -3.50 12.02 -7.04
N GLN A 31 -3.82 13.27 -7.37
CA GLN A 31 -5.21 13.74 -7.43
C GLN A 31 -6.04 12.98 -8.48
N ASP A 32 -5.45 12.73 -9.64
CA ASP A 32 -6.07 11.87 -10.66
C ASP A 32 -6.27 10.44 -10.15
N LEU A 33 -5.24 9.82 -9.54
CA LEU A 33 -5.33 8.52 -8.89
C LEU A 33 -6.51 8.45 -7.91
N TRP A 34 -6.65 9.44 -7.01
CA TRP A 34 -7.73 9.45 -6.02
C TRP A 34 -9.13 9.58 -6.63
N SER A 35 -9.22 10.16 -7.83
CA SER A 35 -10.48 10.29 -8.57
C SER A 35 -10.88 8.99 -9.28
N ARG A 36 -9.89 8.18 -9.68
CA ARG A 36 -10.09 6.91 -10.40
C ARG A 36 -10.44 5.75 -9.48
N TYR A 37 -9.96 5.78 -8.23
CA TYR A 37 -10.13 4.69 -7.28
C TYR A 37 -11.11 5.01 -6.14
N GLY A 38 -11.55 3.95 -5.46
CA GLY A 38 -12.59 3.97 -4.44
C GLY A 38 -12.19 4.58 -3.09
N PHE A 39 -11.34 5.61 -3.04
CA PHE A 39 -10.93 6.23 -1.77
C PHE A 39 -12.06 7.05 -1.15
N ASP A 40 -12.23 6.92 0.16
CA ASP A 40 -13.18 7.72 0.95
C ASP A 40 -12.72 9.19 1.01
N PRO A 41 -13.65 10.18 1.03
CA PRO A 41 -13.28 11.59 1.18
C PRO A 41 -12.40 11.90 2.39
N LEU A 42 -12.54 11.17 3.51
CA LEU A 42 -11.68 11.32 4.68
C LEU A 42 -10.24 10.91 4.39
N ALA A 43 -10.05 9.79 3.68
CA ALA A 43 -8.74 9.35 3.22
C ALA A 43 -8.09 10.38 2.29
N VAL A 44 -8.86 10.91 1.33
CA VAL A 44 -8.38 11.93 0.40
C VAL A 44 -7.99 13.22 1.13
N GLN A 45 -8.72 13.61 2.17
CA GLN A 45 -8.35 14.74 3.02
C GLN A 45 -7.03 14.48 3.76
N TYR A 46 -6.84 13.27 4.29
CA TYR A 46 -5.58 12.85 4.91
C TYR A 46 -4.41 12.87 3.92
N PHE A 47 -4.57 12.32 2.72
CA PHE A 47 -3.51 12.25 1.71
C PHE A 47 -2.97 13.61 1.29
N ARG A 48 -3.81 14.65 1.29
CA ARG A 48 -3.40 16.02 0.99
C ARG A 48 -2.41 16.61 2.01
N GLY A 49 -2.31 16.01 3.19
CA GLY A 49 -1.31 16.38 4.20
C GLY A 49 0.04 15.70 4.02
N LEU A 50 0.13 14.67 3.17
CA LEU A 50 1.35 13.90 2.95
C LEU A 50 2.32 14.65 2.03
N ARG A 51 3.63 14.45 2.24
CA ARG A 51 4.64 14.71 1.22
C ARG A 51 4.55 13.57 0.20
N LEU A 52 4.40 13.91 -1.07
CA LEU A 52 4.21 12.94 -2.15
C LEU A 52 5.32 13.12 -3.17
N GLU A 53 6.08 12.06 -3.44
CA GLU A 53 7.18 12.08 -4.41
C GLU A 53 7.08 10.92 -5.39
N ILE A 54 7.43 11.18 -6.65
CA ILE A 54 7.46 10.19 -7.72
C ILE A 54 8.78 10.37 -8.47
N GLY A 55 9.54 9.30 -8.64
CA GLY A 55 10.77 9.31 -9.42
C GLY A 55 10.50 9.66 -10.88
N SER A 56 9.81 8.77 -11.60
CA SER A 56 9.41 9.01 -13.00
C SER A 56 7.90 8.94 -13.18
N LEU A 57 7.32 10.00 -13.78
CA LEU A 57 5.93 10.00 -14.22
C LEU A 57 5.73 9.33 -15.59
N ASP A 58 6.81 8.98 -16.29
CA ASP A 58 6.74 8.41 -17.65
C ASP A 58 6.86 6.89 -17.66
N GLU A 59 7.26 6.29 -16.54
CA GLU A 59 7.43 4.86 -16.41
C GLU A 59 6.52 4.31 -15.30
N PRO A 60 5.66 3.31 -15.60
CA PRO A 60 4.82 2.66 -14.60
C PRO A 60 5.61 1.60 -13.82
N LEU A 61 6.78 1.97 -13.30
CA LEU A 61 7.59 1.09 -12.47
C LEU A 61 6.97 0.96 -11.08
N GLY A 62 6.79 -0.29 -10.64
CA GLY A 62 6.32 -0.60 -9.30
C GLY A 62 7.39 -0.39 -8.22
N GLY A 63 6.91 -0.37 -6.98
CA GLY A 63 7.71 -0.14 -5.79
C GLY A 63 7.54 1.28 -5.24
N GLY A 64 7.52 1.35 -3.93
CA GLY A 64 7.38 2.58 -3.18
C GLY A 64 7.88 2.39 -1.76
N TYR A 65 7.84 3.48 -1.01
CA TYR A 65 8.11 3.49 0.41
C TYR A 65 7.18 4.48 1.09
N TRP A 66 6.74 4.09 2.28
CA TRP A 66 6.14 4.97 3.26
C TRP A 66 7.15 5.25 4.39
N PHE A 67 7.39 6.54 4.67
CA PHE A 67 8.24 7.01 5.76
C PHE A 67 7.42 7.80 6.78
N GLY A 68 6.98 7.12 7.84
CA GLY A 68 6.10 7.68 8.87
C GLY A 68 6.68 8.89 9.60
N ASP A 69 7.98 8.88 9.89
CA ASP A 69 8.72 9.97 10.55
C ASP A 69 8.73 11.27 9.73
N ARG A 70 8.59 11.16 8.40
CA ARG A 70 8.66 12.27 7.44
C ARG A 70 7.33 12.58 6.76
N ASN A 71 6.29 11.82 7.09
CA ASN A 71 4.99 11.90 6.45
C ASN A 71 5.09 11.81 4.92
N LEU A 72 5.95 10.92 4.41
CA LEU A 72 6.35 10.84 3.00
C LEU A 72 5.92 9.52 2.37
N VAL A 73 5.11 9.61 1.32
CA VAL A 73 4.90 8.54 0.34
C VAL A 73 5.78 8.80 -0.87
N MET A 74 6.66 7.84 -1.17
CA MET A 74 7.62 7.92 -2.26
C MET A 74 7.41 6.76 -3.22
N LEU A 75 7.25 7.04 -4.52
CA LEU A 75 7.08 6.04 -5.56
C LEU A 75 8.25 6.04 -6.52
N ARG A 76 8.66 4.84 -6.97
CA ARG A 76 9.67 4.71 -8.01
C ARG A 76 9.17 5.25 -9.35
N GLY A 77 7.95 4.90 -9.72
CA GLY A 77 7.30 5.31 -10.96
C GLY A 77 5.79 5.51 -10.80
N ALA A 78 5.14 5.94 -11.86
CA ALA A 78 3.69 6.17 -11.92
C ALA A 78 2.89 4.85 -12.05
N GLN A 79 3.09 3.92 -11.12
CA GLN A 79 2.30 2.70 -11.03
C GLN A 79 1.19 2.87 -9.97
N ASP A 80 -0.06 2.71 -10.40
CA ASP A 80 -1.22 2.88 -9.53
C ASP A 80 -1.25 1.90 -8.36
N GLU A 81 -0.88 0.64 -8.57
CA GLU A 81 -0.90 -0.39 -7.52
C GLU A 81 0.09 -0.05 -6.39
N ALA A 82 1.32 0.34 -6.73
CA ALA A 82 2.30 0.80 -5.76
C ALA A 82 1.80 2.05 -5.00
N ALA A 83 1.18 3.00 -5.69
CA ALA A 83 0.61 4.18 -5.04
C ALA A 83 -0.48 3.84 -4.03
N VAL A 84 -1.42 2.95 -4.41
CA VAL A 84 -2.46 2.47 -3.49
C VAL A 84 -1.85 1.76 -2.29
N HIS A 85 -0.80 0.95 -2.52
CA HIS A 85 -0.08 0.22 -1.48
C HIS A 85 0.53 1.16 -0.44
N GLU A 86 1.34 2.13 -0.88
CA GLU A 86 2.01 3.05 0.05
C GLU A 86 1.03 3.99 0.76
N LEU A 87 -0.05 4.42 0.08
CA LEU A 87 -1.12 5.18 0.74
C LEU A 87 -1.81 4.33 1.82
N ALA A 88 -2.01 3.04 1.58
CA ALA A 88 -2.58 2.13 2.57
C ALA A 88 -1.65 1.92 3.78
N HIS A 89 -0.33 1.83 3.58
CA HIS A 89 0.62 1.85 4.69
C HIS A 89 0.47 3.10 5.55
N SER A 90 0.45 4.28 4.91
CA SER A 90 0.33 5.55 5.63
C SER A 90 -0.96 5.66 6.43
N TRP A 91 -2.07 5.15 5.91
CA TRP A 91 -3.35 5.15 6.62
C TRP A 91 -3.38 4.14 7.75
N TRP A 92 -2.85 2.95 7.51
CA TRP A 92 -2.81 1.91 8.52
C TRP A 92 -1.99 2.35 9.72
N GLU A 93 -0.83 2.96 9.53
CA GLU A 93 -0.03 3.47 10.67
C GLU A 93 -0.84 4.42 11.56
N HIS A 94 -1.65 5.31 10.97
CA HIS A 94 -2.52 6.23 11.70
C HIS A 94 -3.64 5.52 12.50
N ARG A 95 -4.16 4.39 11.99
CA ARG A 95 -5.29 3.66 12.58
C ARG A 95 -4.88 2.46 13.43
N ARG A 96 -3.64 1.97 13.27
CA ARG A 96 -3.14 0.68 13.75
C ARG A 96 -3.49 0.42 15.21
N GLY A 97 -3.19 1.40 16.07
CA GLY A 97 -3.63 1.50 17.46
C GLY A 97 -3.97 0.17 18.16
N GLY A 98 -5.14 0.11 18.80
CA GLY A 98 -5.65 -1.11 19.43
C GLY A 98 -6.31 -2.10 18.45
N GLU A 99 -6.29 -1.82 17.14
CA GLU A 99 -6.95 -2.64 16.11
C GLU A 99 -6.02 -3.70 15.51
N ARG A 100 -4.70 -3.54 15.66
CA ARG A 100 -3.66 -4.46 15.14
C ARG A 100 -3.97 -5.93 15.41
N ASP A 101 -4.18 -6.30 16.66
CA ASP A 101 -4.33 -7.71 17.03
C ASP A 101 -5.64 -8.31 16.48
N ALA A 102 -6.69 -7.49 16.40
CA ALA A 102 -7.97 -7.88 15.81
C ALA A 102 -7.87 -8.05 14.29
N LEU A 103 -7.19 -7.12 13.59
CA LEU A 103 -6.90 -7.27 12.17
C LEU A 103 -6.08 -8.55 11.92
N MET A 104 -5.03 -8.77 12.71
CA MET A 104 -4.19 -9.95 12.59
C MET A 104 -4.96 -11.25 12.78
N HIS A 105 -5.93 -11.28 13.67
CA HIS A 105 -6.82 -12.43 13.81
C HIS A 105 -7.61 -12.70 12.52
N VAL A 106 -8.21 -11.67 11.93
CA VAL A 106 -8.94 -11.78 10.66
C VAL A 106 -8.02 -12.23 9.53
N LEU A 107 -6.83 -11.66 9.41
CA LEU A 107 -5.86 -12.02 8.36
C LEU A 107 -5.38 -13.47 8.47
N ARG A 108 -5.17 -13.96 9.69
CA ARG A 108 -4.82 -15.37 9.95
C ARG A 108 -5.97 -16.30 9.55
N ASP A 109 -7.21 -15.93 9.87
CA ASP A 109 -8.39 -16.73 9.49
C ASP A 109 -8.58 -16.75 7.97
N LEU A 110 -8.39 -15.62 7.28
CA LEU A 110 -8.43 -15.57 5.81
C LEU A 110 -7.33 -16.41 5.15
N GLY A 111 -6.14 -16.49 5.77
CA GLY A 111 -5.07 -17.39 5.33
C GLY A 111 -5.43 -18.86 5.48
N ALA A 112 -5.99 -19.24 6.63
CA ALA A 112 -6.39 -20.62 6.90
C ALA A 112 -7.64 -21.05 6.11
N ASN A 113 -8.59 -20.13 5.93
CA ASN A 113 -9.91 -20.34 5.35
C ASN A 113 -10.21 -19.31 4.24
N PRO A 114 -9.55 -19.41 3.06
CA PRO A 114 -9.75 -18.45 1.99
C PRO A 114 -11.23 -18.31 1.57
N PRO A 115 -11.75 -17.08 1.46
CA PRO A 115 -13.16 -16.84 1.20
C PRO A 115 -13.53 -17.22 -0.25
N ARG A 116 -14.46 -18.17 -0.42
CA ARG A 116 -14.87 -18.69 -1.74
C ARG A 116 -15.48 -17.63 -2.67
N HIS A 117 -16.16 -16.63 -2.10
CA HIS A 117 -16.83 -15.58 -2.86
C HIS A 117 -15.92 -14.39 -3.18
N TYR A 118 -14.69 -14.38 -2.65
CA TYR A 118 -13.71 -13.31 -2.82
C TYR A 118 -12.38 -13.91 -3.29
N PRO A 119 -12.32 -14.46 -4.53
CA PRO A 119 -11.19 -15.24 -5.01
C PRO A 119 -9.87 -14.45 -4.97
N ARG A 120 -9.91 -13.14 -5.27
CA ARG A 120 -8.73 -12.28 -5.22
C ARG A 120 -8.13 -12.19 -3.82
N ILE A 121 -8.97 -12.10 -2.79
CA ILE A 121 -8.50 -12.11 -1.39
C ILE A 121 -7.89 -13.46 -1.04
N GLY A 122 -8.46 -14.56 -1.54
CA GLY A 122 -7.86 -15.88 -1.37
C GLY A 122 -6.48 -16.03 -2.02
N GLU A 123 -6.27 -15.43 -3.21
CA GLU A 123 -4.95 -15.37 -3.86
C GLU A 123 -3.95 -14.55 -3.04
N LEU A 124 -4.37 -13.37 -2.58
CA LEU A 124 -3.52 -12.45 -1.81
C LEU A 124 -3.15 -13.05 -0.45
N ALA A 125 -4.06 -13.78 0.21
CA ALA A 125 -3.78 -14.47 1.46
C ALA A 125 -2.65 -15.50 1.31
N ARG A 126 -2.56 -16.21 0.18
CA ARG A 126 -1.43 -17.12 -0.09
C ARG A 126 -0.09 -16.40 -0.16
N VAL A 127 -0.08 -15.14 -0.58
CA VAL A 127 1.15 -14.34 -0.67
C VAL A 127 1.48 -13.73 0.68
N TYR A 128 0.56 -12.95 1.25
CA TYR A 128 0.86 -12.13 2.43
C TYR A 128 0.70 -12.87 3.77
N CYS A 129 -0.12 -13.94 3.82
CA CYS A 129 -0.32 -14.75 5.02
C CYS A 129 0.56 -16.01 5.04
N GLU A 130 0.75 -16.68 3.90
CA GLU A 130 1.54 -17.93 3.82
C GLU A 130 2.98 -17.71 3.31
N GLY A 131 3.20 -16.69 2.48
CA GLY A 131 4.50 -16.40 1.87
C GLY A 131 4.71 -17.00 0.49
N ILE A 132 5.63 -16.39 -0.25
CA ILE A 132 5.95 -16.77 -1.62
C ILE A 132 6.87 -17.98 -1.61
N LYS A 133 6.33 -19.16 -1.96
CA LYS A 133 7.07 -20.45 -1.90
C LYS A 133 8.38 -20.48 -2.69
N SER A 134 8.51 -19.66 -3.74
CA SER A 134 9.74 -19.54 -4.53
C SER A 134 10.80 -18.62 -3.89
N GLN A 135 10.50 -17.99 -2.76
CA GLN A 135 11.36 -17.05 -2.04
C GLN A 135 11.51 -17.50 -0.58
N PRO A 136 12.38 -18.49 -0.29
CA PRO A 136 12.60 -18.96 1.08
C PRO A 136 13.21 -17.85 1.95
N ASP A 137 12.69 -17.71 3.17
CA ASP A 137 13.20 -16.78 4.18
C ASP A 137 13.25 -17.48 5.55
N PRO A 138 14.44 -17.83 6.05
CA PRO A 138 14.59 -18.56 7.31
C PRO A 138 14.18 -17.73 8.55
N ASN A 139 14.01 -16.41 8.41
CA ASN A 139 13.55 -15.53 9.49
C ASN A 139 12.03 -15.36 9.50
N SER A 140 11.32 -15.84 8.47
CA SER A 140 9.87 -15.79 8.40
C SER A 140 9.23 -16.93 9.20
N PRO A 141 8.12 -16.69 9.92
CA PRO A 141 7.40 -17.73 10.66
C PRO A 141 6.81 -18.83 9.75
N THR A 142 6.69 -18.58 8.44
CA THR A 142 6.22 -19.58 7.47
C THR A 142 7.37 -20.24 6.69
N GLY A 143 8.61 -19.80 6.90
CA GLY A 143 9.78 -20.21 6.12
C GLY A 143 9.89 -19.57 4.73
N TYR A 144 8.96 -18.67 4.37
CA TYR A 144 8.89 -18.00 3.07
C TYR A 144 8.72 -16.49 3.24
N TRP A 145 9.27 -15.73 2.30
CA TRP A 145 9.16 -14.27 2.27
C TRP A 145 7.70 -13.82 2.10
N ARG A 146 7.29 -12.81 2.87
CA ARG A 146 5.89 -12.34 2.99
C ARG A 146 5.71 -10.82 2.81
N GLY A 147 6.74 -10.12 2.34
CA GLY A 147 6.82 -8.65 2.40
C GLY A 147 8.02 -8.18 3.24
N MET A 148 8.30 -6.88 3.27
CA MET A 148 9.29 -6.33 4.20
C MET A 148 8.74 -6.41 5.63
N LEU A 149 9.24 -7.39 6.40
CA LEU A 149 8.72 -7.72 7.72
C LEU A 149 8.97 -6.59 8.75
N ALA A 150 7.98 -5.74 8.97
CA ALA A 150 7.81 -5.00 10.21
C ALA A 150 6.81 -5.76 11.11
N GLU A 151 7.30 -6.35 12.22
CA GLU A 151 6.50 -7.13 13.19
C GLU A 151 5.62 -8.22 12.53
N ASP A 152 4.48 -8.63 13.11
CA ASP A 152 3.52 -9.61 12.54
C ASP A 152 2.91 -9.18 11.17
N ASN A 153 3.70 -8.68 10.20
CA ASN A 153 3.39 -8.37 8.80
C ASN A 153 2.05 -7.67 8.52
N ASP A 154 1.49 -6.97 9.50
CA ASP A 154 0.15 -6.38 9.42
C ASP A 154 0.14 -5.21 8.44
N HIS A 155 1.21 -4.41 8.42
CA HIS A 155 1.42 -3.33 7.47
C HIS A 155 1.37 -3.81 6.01
N GLU A 156 2.22 -4.76 5.66
CA GLU A 156 2.31 -5.32 4.30
C GLU A 156 1.04 -6.05 3.90
N THR A 157 0.41 -6.78 4.83
CA THR A 157 -0.82 -7.52 4.52
C THR A 157 -2.00 -6.57 4.33
N PHE A 158 -2.13 -5.52 5.14
CA PHE A 158 -3.13 -4.47 4.95
C PHE A 158 -2.91 -3.76 3.61
N ALA A 159 -1.69 -3.26 3.36
CA ALA A 159 -1.39 -2.56 2.11
C ALA A 159 -1.57 -3.45 0.88
N GLY A 160 -1.10 -4.70 0.95
CA GLY A 160 -1.17 -5.69 -0.11
C GLY A 160 -2.60 -6.13 -0.44
N PHE A 161 -3.46 -6.26 0.56
CA PHE A 161 -4.86 -6.59 0.34
C PHE A 161 -5.59 -5.43 -0.33
N CYS A 162 -5.28 -4.19 0.06
CA CYS A 162 -5.87 -3.01 -0.56
C CYS A 162 -5.39 -2.78 -2.00
N SER A 163 -4.08 -2.82 -2.23
CA SER A 163 -3.50 -2.62 -3.56
C SER A 163 -3.89 -3.76 -4.50
N GLY A 164 -3.91 -5.00 -4.00
CA GLY A 164 -4.26 -6.18 -4.78
C GLY A 164 -5.70 -6.20 -5.29
N VAL A 165 -6.61 -5.44 -4.68
CA VAL A 165 -7.99 -5.19 -5.18
C VAL A 165 -8.17 -3.78 -5.75
N MET A 166 -7.07 -3.04 -5.95
CA MET A 166 -7.05 -1.67 -6.48
C MET A 166 -8.01 -0.73 -5.74
N ALA A 167 -8.02 -0.80 -4.40
CA ALA A 167 -8.88 0.01 -3.53
C ALA A 167 -10.40 -0.16 -3.78
N ASP A 168 -10.84 -1.30 -4.33
CA ASP A 168 -12.25 -1.66 -4.42
C ASP A 168 -12.69 -2.49 -3.20
N ALA A 169 -13.34 -1.82 -2.25
CA ALA A 169 -13.86 -2.44 -1.03
C ALA A 169 -14.90 -3.54 -1.30
N SER A 170 -15.61 -3.51 -2.43
CA SER A 170 -16.63 -4.51 -2.76
C SER A 170 -16.03 -5.90 -3.00
N LEU A 171 -14.74 -5.97 -3.34
CA LEU A 171 -13.97 -7.19 -3.54
C LEU A 171 -13.39 -7.77 -2.23
N MET A 172 -13.65 -7.13 -1.08
CA MET A 172 -13.21 -7.59 0.23
C MET A 172 -14.35 -8.24 1.02
N PRO A 173 -14.11 -9.35 1.74
CA PRO A 173 -15.04 -9.88 2.74
C PRO A 173 -15.43 -8.83 3.78
N PRO A 174 -16.67 -8.82 4.29
CA PRO A 174 -17.15 -7.80 5.24
C PRO A 174 -16.26 -7.63 6.48
N GLU A 175 -15.74 -8.73 7.03
CA GLU A 175 -14.88 -8.78 8.20
C GLU A 175 -13.52 -8.09 7.99
N LEU A 176 -12.96 -8.18 6.78
CA LEU A 176 -11.75 -7.46 6.39
C LEU A 176 -12.07 -6.00 6.03
N ARG A 177 -13.15 -5.81 5.30
CA ARG A 177 -13.58 -4.52 4.76
C ARG A 177 -13.75 -3.48 5.87
N ALA A 178 -14.27 -3.88 7.03
CA ALA A 178 -14.48 -2.99 8.17
C ALA A 178 -13.22 -2.23 8.62
N TYR A 179 -12.02 -2.80 8.45
CA TYR A 179 -10.75 -2.15 8.80
C TYR A 179 -10.35 -1.03 7.82
N TYR A 180 -11.00 -0.95 6.66
CA TYR A 180 -10.81 0.10 5.67
C TYR A 180 -11.83 1.23 5.81
N ARG A 181 -12.65 1.25 6.88
CA ARG A 181 -13.62 2.32 7.10
C ARG A 181 -12.92 3.68 7.23
N GLY A 182 -13.35 4.63 6.40
CA GLY A 182 -12.74 5.95 6.26
C GLY A 182 -11.53 5.98 5.34
N PHE A 183 -11.04 4.83 4.88
CA PHE A 183 -10.03 4.71 3.81
C PHE A 183 -10.68 4.50 2.45
N LEU A 184 -11.58 3.53 2.35
CA LEU A 184 -12.29 3.17 1.12
C LEU A 184 -13.78 3.51 1.22
N LYS A 185 -14.36 3.90 0.09
CA LYS A 185 -15.80 4.05 -0.08
C LYS A 185 -16.47 2.68 0.08
N GLY A 186 -17.51 2.63 0.91
CA GLY A 186 -18.31 1.41 1.10
C GLY A 186 -17.70 0.38 2.05
N ALA A 187 -16.73 0.80 2.88
CA ALA A 187 -16.12 0.02 3.95
C ALA A 187 -16.70 0.27 5.34
#